data_AF-A0A842Q454-F1
#
_entry.id   AF-A0A842Q454-F1
#
_cell.length_a   1.000
_cell.length_b   1.000
_cell.length_c   1.000
_cell.angle_alpha   90.00
_cell.angle_beta   90.00
_cell.angle_gamma   90.00
#
_symmetry.space_group_name_H-M   'P 1'
#
loop_
_entity.id
_entity.type
_entity.pdbx_description
1 polymer ?
#
loop_
_entity_poly.entity_id
_entity_poly.type
_entity_poly.pdbx_seq_one_letter_code
_entity_poly.pdbx_strand_id
1 'polypeptide(L)'
;MQYRTDVIPLPNGSGIIWSYGVFTYHAVDNYTLYITGTNRSLNYYTDGINGRAVGAPDTFGLGSYNGTIMALDLITGKIKWQYQTEFPPRVSPLVTDDIVFGGYIPYTEKTKSGVILALDKKTGKKLWEFDVNAPIG
;
A
#
# COMPACT_ATOMS: atom_id res chain seq x y z
N MET A 1 8.27 5.46 -9.89
CA MET A 1 8.79 4.79 -11.10
C MET A 1 7.69 3.90 -11.64
N GLN A 2 7.39 4.04 -12.93
CA GLN A 2 6.20 3.56 -13.62
C GLN A 2 6.45 2.19 -14.27
N TYR A 3 5.41 1.40 -14.44
CA TYR A 3 5.40 0.07 -15.08
C TYR A 3 6.27 0.01 -16.35
N ARG A 4 7.15 -1.00 -16.47
CA ARG A 4 7.86 -1.36 -17.72
C ARG A 4 7.08 -2.47 -18.42
N THR A 5 6.05 -2.11 -19.18
CA THR A 5 5.28 -3.06 -20.02
C THR A 5 5.98 -3.39 -21.34
N ASP A 6 7.16 -2.82 -21.55
CA ASP A 6 7.99 -2.89 -22.75
C ASP A 6 9.04 -4.02 -22.71
N VAL A 7 9.12 -4.80 -21.63
CA VAL A 7 10.10 -5.88 -21.48
C VAL A 7 9.40 -7.23 -21.43
N ILE A 8 9.78 -8.13 -22.33
CA ILE A 8 9.25 -9.50 -22.40
C ILE A 8 9.72 -10.29 -21.16
N PRO A 9 8.84 -11.06 -20.48
CA PRO A 9 9.22 -12.04 -19.47
C PRO A 9 10.42 -12.90 -19.91
N LEU A 10 11.45 -13.05 -19.07
CA LEU A 10 12.63 -13.88 -19.35
C LEU A 10 12.76 -15.06 -18.37
N PRO A 11 13.43 -16.16 -18.76
CA PRO A 11 13.66 -17.30 -17.87
C PRO A 11 14.42 -16.97 -16.57
N ASN A 12 15.30 -15.96 -16.62
CA ASN A 12 16.04 -15.44 -15.47
C ASN A 12 15.35 -14.25 -14.77
N GLY A 13 14.17 -13.83 -15.26
CA GLY A 13 13.40 -12.72 -14.74
C GLY A 13 13.61 -11.41 -15.52
N SER A 14 12.54 -10.64 -15.71
CA SER A 14 12.58 -9.37 -16.44
C SER A 14 12.91 -8.14 -15.59
N GLY A 15 13.49 -8.36 -14.41
CA GLY A 15 13.69 -7.33 -13.39
C GLY A 15 12.42 -6.97 -12.62
N ILE A 16 12.53 -5.96 -11.75
CA ILE A 16 11.44 -5.50 -10.90
C ILE A 16 10.38 -4.82 -11.74
N ILE A 17 9.21 -5.40 -11.69
CA ILE A 17 8.00 -4.92 -12.33
C ILE A 17 7.02 -4.63 -11.19
N TRP A 18 6.51 -3.41 -11.14
CA TRP A 18 5.37 -3.12 -10.26
C TRP A 18 4.20 -3.93 -10.77
N SER A 19 3.74 -4.87 -9.96
CA SER A 19 2.57 -5.64 -10.27
C SER A 19 1.93 -6.00 -8.96
N TYR A 20 1.00 -5.18 -8.59
CA TYR A 20 -0.39 -5.51 -8.43
C TYR A 20 -1.03 -4.13 -8.43
N GLY A 21 -2.15 -3.97 -9.12
CA GLY A 21 -2.93 -2.75 -9.05
C GLY A 21 -3.04 -2.32 -7.59
N VAL A 22 -2.93 -1.02 -7.36
CA VAL A 22 -3.16 -0.41 -6.05
C VAL A 22 -4.39 -1.08 -5.45
N PHE A 23 -4.26 -1.86 -4.37
CA PHE A 23 -5.45 -2.27 -3.61
C PHE A 23 -5.97 -0.99 -2.97
N THR A 24 -6.87 -0.32 -3.67
CA THR A 24 -7.52 0.89 -3.20
C THR A 24 -8.71 0.48 -2.37
N TYR A 25 -8.48 0.35 -1.08
CA TYR A 25 -9.60 0.45 -0.18
C TYR A 25 -9.95 1.93 -0.01
N HIS A 26 -11.25 2.21 0.09
CA HIS A 26 -11.72 3.58 0.13
C HIS A 26 -12.87 3.78 1.10
N ALA A 27 -12.99 5.02 1.55
CA ALA A 27 -14.15 5.53 2.25
C ALA A 27 -14.45 6.94 1.72
N VAL A 28 -15.69 7.37 1.83
CA VAL A 28 -16.10 8.72 1.42
C VAL A 28 -16.81 9.38 2.59
N ASP A 29 -16.41 10.61 2.88
CA ASP A 29 -17.13 11.50 3.79
C ASP A 29 -17.06 12.95 3.30
N ASN A 30 -18.18 13.66 3.31
CA ASN A 30 -18.26 15.10 2.97
C ASN A 30 -17.44 15.51 1.74
N TYR A 31 -17.73 14.90 0.58
CA TYR A 31 -17.03 15.11 -0.69
C TYR A 31 -15.51 14.87 -0.63
N THR A 32 -15.06 14.09 0.34
CA THR A 32 -13.66 13.69 0.48
C THR A 32 -13.57 12.18 0.31
N LEU A 33 -12.81 11.76 -0.68
CA LEU A 33 -12.47 10.37 -0.92
C LEU A 33 -11.16 10.05 -0.20
N TYR A 34 -11.23 9.12 0.73
CA TYR A 34 -10.07 8.58 1.44
C TYR A 34 -9.64 7.29 0.75
N ILE A 35 -8.37 7.20 0.35
CA ILE A 35 -7.83 6.05 -0.37
C ILE A 35 -6.62 5.54 0.39
N THR A 36 -6.58 4.23 0.64
CA THR A 36 -5.35 3.55 1.01
C THR A 36 -4.76 2.92 -0.23
N GLY A 37 -3.57 3.35 -0.65
CA GLY A 37 -2.83 2.76 -1.75
C GLY A 37 -1.72 1.85 -1.25
N THR A 38 -1.63 0.65 -1.79
CA THR A 38 -0.51 -0.27 -1.60
C THR A 38 0.23 -0.44 -2.91
N ASN A 39 1.56 -0.31 -2.85
CA ASN A 39 2.43 -0.66 -3.96
C ASN A 39 3.06 -2.02 -3.67
N ARG A 40 3.01 -2.95 -4.63
CA ARG A 40 3.68 -4.26 -4.54
C ARG A 40 4.56 -4.48 -5.76
N SER A 41 5.82 -4.83 -5.50
CA SER A 41 6.81 -5.16 -6.52
C SER A 41 6.87 -6.67 -6.77
N LEU A 42 6.89 -7.07 -8.03
CA LEU A 42 7.06 -8.46 -8.49
C LEU A 42 8.22 -8.56 -9.48
N ASN A 43 8.75 -9.76 -9.64
CA ASN A 43 9.52 -10.17 -10.81
C ASN A 43 8.69 -11.18 -11.60
N TYR A 44 8.66 -11.04 -12.92
CA TYR A 44 8.02 -11.99 -13.82
C TYR A 44 9.04 -12.89 -14.50
N TYR A 45 8.69 -14.18 -14.58
CA TYR A 45 9.48 -15.24 -15.20
C TYR A 45 8.62 -15.98 -16.23
N THR A 46 9.24 -16.54 -17.28
CA THR A 46 8.58 -17.41 -18.25
C THR A 46 9.50 -18.53 -18.71
N ASP A 47 8.95 -19.68 -19.07
CA ASP A 47 9.65 -20.75 -19.82
C ASP A 47 9.32 -20.72 -21.33
N GLY A 48 8.59 -19.70 -21.78
CA GLY A 48 8.09 -19.57 -23.15
C GLY A 48 6.69 -20.16 -23.36
N ILE A 49 6.19 -20.97 -22.42
CA ILE A 49 4.86 -21.61 -22.45
C ILE A 49 4.01 -21.13 -21.25
N ASN A 50 4.62 -21.01 -20.08
CA ASN A 50 4.01 -20.64 -18.81
C ASN A 50 4.73 -19.43 -18.20
N GLY A 51 3.96 -18.46 -17.72
CA GLY A 51 4.46 -17.33 -16.93
C GLY A 51 4.22 -17.53 -15.44
N ARG A 52 5.13 -17.04 -14.59
CA ARG A 52 4.91 -16.92 -13.14
C ARG A 52 5.41 -15.59 -12.60
N ALA A 53 4.69 -15.06 -11.62
CA ALA A 53 5.12 -13.89 -10.86
C ALA A 53 5.66 -14.32 -9.49
N VAL A 54 6.77 -13.76 -9.08
CA VAL A 54 7.36 -13.95 -7.75
C VAL A 54 7.51 -12.58 -7.10
N GLY A 55 7.31 -12.46 -5.79
CA GLY A 55 7.66 -11.23 -5.07
C GLY A 55 9.10 -10.85 -5.36
N ALA A 56 9.38 -9.58 -5.67
CA ALA A 56 10.76 -9.16 -5.94
C ALA A 56 11.65 -9.48 -4.71
N PRO A 57 12.81 -10.14 -4.88
CA PRO A 57 13.79 -10.30 -3.81
C PRO A 57 14.20 -8.91 -3.33
N ASP A 58 14.35 -8.75 -2.02
CA ASP A 58 14.71 -7.47 -1.40
C ASP A 58 13.81 -6.30 -1.85
N THR A 59 12.48 -6.51 -1.82
CA THR A 59 11.49 -5.40 -1.80
C THR A 59 11.83 -4.35 -0.74
N PHE A 60 12.62 -4.77 0.24
CA PHE A 60 13.15 -3.98 1.32
C PHE A 60 14.23 -2.97 0.83
N GLY A 61 15.39 -3.39 0.32
CA GLY A 61 16.45 -2.48 -0.13
C GLY A 61 16.03 -1.47 -1.22
N LEU A 62 14.91 -1.71 -1.92
CA LEU A 62 14.51 -1.01 -3.14
C LEU A 62 13.33 -0.05 -2.95
N GLY A 63 12.94 0.26 -1.71
CA GLY A 63 11.95 1.29 -1.39
C GLY A 63 10.50 0.90 -1.70
N SER A 64 10.23 -0.40 -1.87
CA SER A 64 8.90 -0.94 -2.24
C SER A 64 8.04 -1.30 -1.02
N TYR A 65 8.20 -0.55 0.07
CA TYR A 65 7.50 -0.75 1.35
C TYR A 65 6.27 0.11 1.53
N ASN A 66 6.28 1.27 0.88
CA ASN A 66 5.43 2.33 1.38
C ASN A 66 4.08 2.25 0.68
N GLY A 67 3.03 2.26 1.50
CA GLY A 67 1.70 2.60 1.02
C GLY A 67 1.36 4.03 1.39
N THR A 68 0.29 4.54 0.83
CA THR A 68 -0.14 5.92 1.07
C THR A 68 -1.58 5.92 1.52
N ILE A 69 -1.89 6.63 2.59
CA ILE A 69 -3.26 7.01 2.90
C ILE A 69 -3.43 8.45 2.40
N MET A 70 -4.42 8.71 1.56
CA MET A 70 -4.65 10.04 0.99
C MET A 70 -6.10 10.45 1.13
N ALA A 71 -6.31 11.75 1.30
CA ALA A 71 -7.62 12.38 1.17
C ALA A 71 -7.66 13.22 -0.10
N LEU A 72 -8.67 12.97 -0.94
CA LEU A 72 -8.92 13.66 -2.20
C LEU A 72 -10.23 14.43 -2.10
N ASP A 73 -10.22 15.68 -2.51
CA ASP A 73 -11.43 16.46 -2.74
C ASP A 73 -12.13 15.97 -4.02
N LEU A 74 -13.36 15.47 -3.91
CA LEU A 74 -14.10 14.93 -5.04
C LEU A 74 -14.62 16.00 -6.01
N ILE A 75 -14.76 17.25 -5.57
CA ILE A 75 -15.25 18.35 -6.42
C ILE A 75 -14.12 18.86 -7.32
N THR A 76 -12.94 19.04 -6.74
CA THR A 76 -11.79 19.65 -7.43
C THR A 76 -10.78 18.62 -7.96
N GLY A 77 -10.87 17.37 -7.51
CA GLY A 77 -9.88 16.32 -7.80
C GLY A 77 -8.52 16.57 -7.13
N LYS A 78 -8.43 17.51 -6.19
CA LYS A 78 -7.16 17.87 -5.53
C LYS A 78 -6.91 17.02 -4.29
N ILE A 79 -5.66 16.67 -4.06
CA ILE A 79 -5.22 16.04 -2.82
C ILE A 79 -5.32 17.07 -1.68
N LYS A 80 -6.07 16.75 -0.63
CA LYS A 80 -6.14 17.52 0.62
C LYS A 80 -4.91 17.25 1.49
N TRP A 81 -4.55 15.98 1.64
CA TRP A 81 -3.34 15.54 2.34
C TRP A 81 -2.95 14.12 1.93
N GLN A 82 -1.71 13.74 2.22
CA GLN A 82 -1.19 12.38 2.10
C GLN A 82 -0.36 12.00 3.32
N TYR A 83 -0.47 10.74 3.71
CA TYR A 83 0.34 10.12 4.74
C TYR A 83 1.04 8.89 4.16
N GLN A 84 2.37 8.89 4.17
CA GLN A 84 3.17 7.75 3.75
C GLN A 84 3.26 6.75 4.91
N THR A 85 2.73 5.55 4.74
CA THR A 85 2.85 4.46 5.71
C THR A 85 4.17 3.72 5.51
N GLU A 86 4.70 3.21 6.60
CA GLU A 86 5.94 2.42 6.61
C GLU A 86 5.79 1.06 5.90
N PHE A 87 4.60 0.45 6.00
CA PHE A 87 4.25 -0.77 5.28
C PHE A 87 2.94 -0.59 4.49
N PRO A 88 2.66 -1.43 3.49
CA PRO A 88 1.47 -1.27 2.65
C PRO A 88 0.19 -1.51 3.48
N PRO A 89 -0.79 -0.59 3.43
CA PRO A 89 -2.08 -0.79 4.07
C PRO A 89 -2.82 -1.97 3.43
N ARG A 90 -3.59 -2.70 4.24
CA ARG A 90 -4.39 -3.86 3.79
C ARG A 90 -5.86 -3.80 4.18
N VAL A 91 -6.33 -2.63 4.60
CA VAL A 91 -7.69 -2.42 5.12
C VAL A 91 -8.30 -1.16 4.54
N SER A 92 -9.64 -1.12 4.46
CA SER A 92 -10.39 0.11 4.21
C SER A 92 -10.15 1.13 5.30
N PRO A 93 -9.96 2.41 4.94
CA PRO A 93 -9.95 3.46 5.93
C PRO A 93 -11.33 3.53 6.58
N LEU A 94 -11.36 3.62 7.91
CA LEU A 94 -12.58 3.94 8.66
C LEU A 94 -12.52 5.42 9.02
N VAL A 95 -13.53 6.18 8.58
CA VAL A 95 -13.57 7.63 8.75
C VAL A 95 -14.65 7.97 9.77
N THR A 96 -14.26 8.71 10.82
CA THR A 96 -15.17 9.31 11.80
C THR A 96 -15.26 10.81 11.58
N ASP A 97 -15.86 11.55 12.52
CA ASP A 97 -15.96 13.01 12.43
C ASP A 97 -14.58 13.68 12.37
N ASP A 98 -13.62 13.19 13.15
CA ASP A 98 -12.30 13.82 13.33
C ASP A 98 -11.10 12.90 13.02
N ILE A 99 -11.31 11.59 12.89
CA ILE A 99 -10.23 10.61 12.78
C ILE A 99 -10.40 9.75 11.53
N VAL A 100 -9.30 9.48 10.85
CA VAL A 100 -9.19 8.43 9.83
C VAL A 100 -8.35 7.30 10.39
N PHE A 101 -8.96 6.15 10.56
CA PHE A 101 -8.28 4.92 10.92
C PHE A 101 -7.82 4.18 9.67
N GLY A 102 -6.61 3.65 9.72
CA GLY A 102 -6.07 2.72 8.75
C GLY A 102 -5.27 1.64 9.46
N GLY A 103 -4.61 0.79 8.69
CA GLY A 103 -3.75 -0.23 9.26
C GLY A 103 -2.88 -0.92 8.22
N TYR A 104 -1.73 -1.41 8.68
CA TYR A 104 -0.75 -2.12 7.87
C TYR A 104 -0.18 -3.31 8.66
N ILE A 105 0.49 -4.22 7.97
CA ILE A 105 1.15 -5.37 8.58
C ILE A 105 2.65 -5.22 8.32
N PRO A 106 3.48 -5.02 9.37
CA PRO A 106 4.93 -5.08 9.24
C PRO A 106 5.39 -6.43 8.71
N TYR A 107 6.40 -6.42 7.85
CA TYR A 107 7.04 -7.62 7.31
C TYR A 107 8.45 -7.85 7.88
N THR A 108 8.78 -7.16 8.97
CA THR A 108 10.12 -7.14 9.58
C THR A 108 10.41 -8.33 10.48
N GLU A 109 9.38 -9.03 10.97
CA GLU A 109 9.54 -10.11 11.95
C GLU A 109 8.88 -11.43 11.51
N LYS A 110 9.32 -12.53 12.12
CA LYS A 110 8.74 -13.87 11.92
C LYS A 110 7.25 -13.93 12.28
N THR A 111 6.82 -13.09 13.21
CA THR A 111 5.42 -12.98 13.65
C THR A 111 4.81 -11.73 13.03
N LYS A 112 3.79 -11.91 12.21
CA LYS A 112 3.05 -10.78 11.62
C LYS A 112 2.02 -10.31 12.65
N SER A 113 2.22 -9.14 13.24
CA SER A 113 1.18 -8.41 13.97
C SER A 113 0.61 -7.30 13.11
N GLY A 114 -0.66 -6.96 13.31
CA GLY A 114 -1.28 -5.81 12.65
C GLY A 114 -0.98 -4.51 13.41
N VAL A 115 -0.78 -3.42 12.69
CA VAL A 115 -0.73 -2.07 13.28
C VAL A 115 -2.01 -1.33 12.92
N ILE A 116 -2.64 -0.72 13.93
CA ILE A 116 -3.73 0.24 13.77
C ILE A 116 -3.12 1.64 13.80
N LEU A 117 -3.47 2.45 12.81
CA LEU A 117 -3.01 3.82 12.64
C LEU A 117 -4.20 4.77 12.75
N ALA A 118 -4.07 5.83 13.55
CA ALA A 118 -5.04 6.92 13.61
C ALA A 118 -4.44 8.21 13.08
N LEU A 119 -5.13 8.82 12.12
CA LEU A 119 -4.74 10.08 11.49
C LEU A 119 -5.79 11.16 11.78
N ASP A 120 -5.33 12.38 11.97
CA ASP A 120 -6.20 13.55 12.00
C ASP A 120 -6.86 13.75 10.63
N LYS A 121 -8.19 13.78 10.59
CA LYS A 121 -8.95 13.81 9.32
C LYS A 121 -8.70 15.06 8.48
N LYS A 122 -8.38 16.18 9.11
CA LYS A 122 -8.20 17.48 8.43
C LYS A 122 -6.79 17.61 7.84
N THR A 123 -5.79 17.11 8.56
CA THR A 123 -4.38 17.35 8.25
C THR A 123 -3.63 16.11 7.77
N GLY A 124 -4.17 14.92 8.00
CA GLY A 124 -3.51 13.65 7.71
C GLY A 124 -2.35 13.30 8.65
N LYS A 125 -2.13 14.09 9.71
CA LYS A 125 -1.04 13.86 10.67
C LYS A 125 -1.34 12.64 11.54
N LYS A 126 -0.33 11.82 11.81
CA LYS A 126 -0.42 10.71 12.76
C LYS A 126 -0.76 11.24 14.15
N LEU A 127 -1.88 10.79 14.70
CA LEU A 127 -2.27 11.05 16.08
C LEU A 127 -1.63 10.01 17.00
N TRP A 128 -1.74 8.73 16.62
CA TRP A 128 -1.14 7.61 17.33
C TRP A 128 -1.09 6.37 16.42
N GLU A 129 -0.31 5.38 16.84
CA GLU A 129 -0.34 4.03 16.30
C GLU A 129 -0.35 3.01 17.43
N PHE A 130 -0.91 1.84 17.17
CA PHE A 130 -1.03 0.75 18.12
C PHE A 130 -0.68 -0.57 17.43
N ASP A 131 0.36 -1.24 17.93
CA ASP A 131 0.65 -2.62 17.54
C ASP A 131 -0.33 -3.55 18.28
N VAL A 132 -1.11 -4.32 17.52
CA VAL A 132 -2.10 -5.26 18.04
C VAL A 132 -1.44 -6.37 18.86
N ASN A 133 -0.13 -6.57 18.68
CA ASN A 133 0.70 -7.59 19.32
C ASN A 133 0.07 -8.99 19.31
N ALA A 134 -0.57 -9.34 18.19
CA ALA A 134 -1.27 -10.60 18.00
C ALA A 134 -0.83 -11.26 16.68
N PRO A 135 -0.47 -12.55 16.69
CA PRO A 135 -0.08 -13.26 15.49
C PRO A 135 -1.24 -13.35 14.49
N ILE A 136 -0.96 -12.99 13.26
CA ILE A 136 -1.81 -13.27 12.10
C ILE A 136 -1.41 -14.66 11.59
N GLY A 137 -2.36 -15.60 11.65
CA GLY A 137 -2.19 -17.00 11.21
C GLY A 137 -1.98 -17.17 9.71
#